data_AF-A0A7Y2I5D0-F1
#
_entry.id   AF-A0A7Y2I5D0-F1
#
_cell.length_a   1.000
_cell.length_b   1.000
_cell.length_c   1.000
_cell.angle_alpha   90.00
_cell.angle_beta   90.00
_cell.angle_gamma   90.00
#
_symmetry.space_group_name_H-M   'P 1'
#
loop_
_entity.id
_entity.type
_entity.pdbx_description
1 polymer ?
#
loop_
_entity_poly.entity_id
_entity_poly.type
_entity_poly.pdbx_seq_one_letter_code
_entity_poly.pdbx_strand_id
1 'polypeptide(L)'
;MMVKEEKKKDEILNINTSLPNLFVDDIRVSTRNDNIATMNFFSDTPEGKFEQTRVITKKERLKVFIDALCKHTDYYPTQPVEEKEEEKKKKK
;
A
#
# COMPACT_ATOMS: atom_id res chain seq x y z
N MET A 1 -6.45 18.55 -42.82
CA MET A 1 -6.01 17.95 -41.55
C MET A 1 -7.22 17.87 -40.64
N MET A 2 -7.65 16.67 -40.27
CA MET A 2 -8.63 16.47 -39.19
C MET A 2 -8.15 15.26 -38.39
N VAL A 3 -7.53 15.55 -37.25
CA VAL A 3 -7.14 14.53 -36.27
C VAL A 3 -8.44 14.10 -35.59
N LYS A 4 -8.85 12.85 -35.79
CA LYS A 4 -9.97 12.26 -35.03
C LYS A 4 -9.47 12.05 -33.60
N GLU A 5 -10.02 12.80 -32.66
CA GLU A 5 -9.82 12.54 -31.24
C GLU A 5 -10.54 11.23 -30.87
N GLU A 6 -9.75 10.19 -30.62
CA GLU A 6 -10.25 8.97 -30.01
C GLU A 6 -10.61 9.27 -28.55
N LYS A 7 -11.91 9.36 -28.26
CA LYS A 7 -12.41 9.40 -26.87
C LYS A 7 -11.95 8.11 -26.19
N LYS A 8 -10.96 8.21 -25.30
CA LYS A 8 -10.64 7.15 -24.33
C LYS A 8 -11.96 6.79 -23.63
N LYS A 9 -12.46 5.58 -23.88
CA LYS A 9 -13.55 5.04 -23.07
C LYS A 9 -12.98 4.91 -21.67
N ASP A 10 -13.56 5.64 -20.72
CA ASP A 10 -13.27 5.42 -19.32
C ASP A 10 -13.47 3.92 -19.05
N GLU A 11 -12.40 3.25 -18.62
CA GLU A 11 -12.46 1.84 -18.28
C GLU A 11 -13.44 1.73 -17.11
N ILE A 12 -14.65 1.26 -17.40
CA ILE A 12 -15.65 1.00 -16.37
C ILE A 12 -15.08 -0.10 -15.51
N LEU A 13 -14.66 0.27 -14.30
CA LEU A 13 -14.19 -0.65 -13.30
C LEU A 13 -15.38 -1.57 -12.95
N ASN A 14 -15.32 -2.83 -13.39
CA ASN A 14 -16.35 -3.83 -13.09
C ASN A 14 -16.22 -4.28 -11.63
N ILE A 15 -16.69 -3.44 -10.71
CA ILE A 15 -16.71 -3.72 -9.27
C ILE A 15 -18.10 -4.18 -8.84
N ASN A 16 -18.14 -5.31 -8.14
CA ASN A 16 -19.33 -5.77 -7.45
C ASN A 16 -19.51 -4.97 -6.14
N THR A 17 -20.47 -4.04 -6.13
CA THR A 17 -20.77 -3.18 -4.98
C THR A 17 -21.47 -3.90 -3.84
N SER A 18 -21.93 -5.14 -4.03
CA SER A 18 -22.55 -5.95 -2.98
C SER A 18 -21.51 -6.65 -2.08
N LEU A 19 -20.23 -6.64 -2.48
CA LEU A 19 -19.15 -7.15 -1.65
C LEU A 19 -18.68 -6.02 -0.71
N PRO A 20 -18.46 -6.29 0.59
CA PRO A 20 -17.94 -5.31 1.54
C PRO A 20 -16.45 -5.05 1.25
N ASN A 21 -16.19 -4.31 0.17
CA ASN A 21 -14.86 -3.89 -0.24
C ASN A 21 -14.57 -2.51 0.35
N LEU A 22 -13.36 -2.35 0.86
CA LEU A 22 -12.87 -1.06 1.33
C LEU A 22 -11.96 -0.45 0.26
N PHE A 23 -12.33 0.72 -0.25
CA PHE A 23 -11.53 1.49 -1.21
C PHE A 23 -10.73 2.56 -0.47
N VAL A 24 -9.43 2.56 -0.69
CA VAL A 24 -8.44 3.36 0.06
C VAL A 24 -7.39 3.85 -0.91
N ASP A 25 -6.93 5.08 -0.71
CA ASP A 25 -5.93 5.73 -1.56
C ASP A 25 -4.52 5.59 -0.98
N ASP A 26 -4.40 5.53 0.35
CA ASP A 26 -3.12 5.51 1.05
C ASP A 26 -3.12 4.47 2.17
N ILE A 27 -1.99 3.78 2.33
CA ILE A 27 -1.72 2.82 3.41
C ILE A 27 -0.48 3.28 4.13
N ARG A 28 -0.60 3.57 5.43
CA ARG A 28 0.53 3.94 6.28
C ARG A 28 0.83 2.84 7.27
N VAL A 29 2.10 2.46 7.35
CA VAL A 29 2.57 1.47 8.31
C VAL A 29 3.53 2.15 9.28
N SER A 30 3.30 1.95 10.58
CA SER A 30 4.20 2.39 11.64
C SER A 30 4.54 1.22 12.55
N THR A 31 5.79 1.15 13.01
CA THR A 31 6.24 0.14 13.98
C THR A 31 6.81 0.85 15.20
N ARG A 32 6.38 0.44 16.39
CA ARG A 32 6.88 0.92 17.66
C ARG A 32 8.03 0.04 18.16
N ASN A 33 8.80 0.58 19.11
CA ASN A 33 9.97 -0.08 19.70
C ASN A 33 9.58 -1.32 20.54
N ASP A 34 8.31 -1.42 20.95
CA ASP A 34 7.72 -2.56 21.66
C ASP A 34 7.14 -3.63 20.72
N ASN A 35 7.51 -3.57 19.44
CA ASN A 35 7.16 -4.56 18.43
C ASN A 35 5.65 -4.60 18.07
N ILE A 36 4.91 -3.57 18.46
CA ILE A 36 3.55 -3.32 17.98
C ILE A 36 3.63 -2.56 16.65
N ALA A 37 2.89 -3.01 15.66
CA ALA A 37 2.74 -2.36 14.36
C ALA A 37 1.31 -1.88 14.17
N THR A 38 1.17 -0.72 13.53
CA THR A 38 -0.11 -0.15 13.13
C THR A 38 -0.13 0.02 11.61
N MET A 39 -1.21 -0.42 10.98
CA MET A 39 -1.50 -0.20 9.56
C MET A 39 -2.78 0.62 9.46
N ASN A 40 -2.68 1.80 8.86
CA ASN A 40 -3.75 2.77 8.72
C ASN A 40 -4.13 2.88 7.24
N PHE A 41 -5.42 2.86 6.97
CA PHE A 41 -5.98 3.00 5.64
C PHE A 41 -6.68 4.35 5.53
N PHE A 42 -6.32 5.13 4.50
CA PHE A 42 -6.87 6.47 4.29
C PHE A 42 -7.54 6.58 2.93
N SER A 43 -8.56 7.44 2.87
CA SER A 43 -9.14 7.94 1.63
C SER A 43 -8.92 9.44 1.53
N ASP A 44 -8.66 9.94 0.34
CA ASP A 44 -8.49 11.35 0.06
C ASP A 44 -9.83 11.95 -0.39
N THR A 45 -10.37 12.89 0.38
CA THR A 45 -11.57 13.68 0.04
C THR A 45 -11.17 15.13 -0.26
N PRO A 46 -12.05 15.93 -0.90
CA PRO A 46 -11.80 17.35 -1.08
C PRO A 46 -11.56 18.11 0.23
N GLU A 47 -12.07 17.62 1.37
CA GLU A 47 -11.83 18.23 2.69
C GLU A 47 -10.51 17.78 3.33
N GLY A 48 -9.88 16.72 2.83
CA GLY A 48 -8.60 16.21 3.32
C GLY A 48 -8.52 14.70 3.37
N LYS A 49 -7.56 14.18 4.14
CA LYS A 49 -7.37 12.73 4.31
C LYS A 49 -8.23 12.22 5.46
N PHE A 50 -9.03 11.19 5.19
CA PHE A 50 -9.88 10.54 6.18
C PHE A 50 -9.38 9.12 6.47
N GLU A 51 -9.17 8.78 7.75
CA GLU A 51 -8.80 7.41 8.14
C GLU A 51 -10.04 6.51 8.12
N GLN A 52 -10.05 5.53 7.22
CA GLN A 52 -11.14 4.56 7.09
C GLN A 52 -11.04 3.44 8.12
N THR A 53 -9.83 2.93 8.34
CA THR A 53 -9.60 1.75 9.18
C THR A 53 -8.19 1.74 9.73
N ARG A 54 -8.06 1.18 10.93
CA ARG A 54 -6.79 0.96 11.61
C ARG A 54 -6.68 -0.48 12.08
N VAL A 55 -5.59 -1.13 11.73
CA VAL A 55 -5.22 -2.46 12.20
C VAL A 55 -4.03 -2.32 13.13
N ILE A 56 -4.14 -2.87 14.34
CA ILE A 56 -3.05 -2.93 15.32
C ILE A 56 -2.69 -4.40 15.52
N THR A 57 -1.43 -4.74 15.34
CA THR A 57 -0.95 -6.12 15.44
C THR A 57 0.52 -6.16 15.88
N LYS A 58 1.08 -7.36 16.04
CA LYS A 58 2.52 -7.53 16.24
C LYS A 58 3.26 -7.43 14.91
N LYS A 59 4.47 -6.90 14.91
CA LYS A 59 5.31 -6.78 13.71
C LYS A 59 5.47 -8.09 12.95
N GLU A 60 5.65 -9.22 13.64
CA GLU A 60 5.80 -10.52 12.99
C GLU A 60 4.55 -10.94 12.23
N ARG A 61 3.38 -10.63 12.79
CA ARG A 61 2.09 -10.95 12.16
C ARG A 61 1.85 -10.07 10.94
N LEU A 62 2.23 -8.79 11.01
CA LEU A 62 2.18 -7.90 9.85
C LEU A 62 3.12 -8.37 8.74
N LYS A 63 4.31 -8.87 9.09
CA LYS A 63 5.24 -9.44 8.10
C LYS A 63 4.63 -10.62 7.35
N VAL A 64 4.01 -11.56 8.07
CA VAL A 64 3.33 -12.72 7.45
C VAL A 64 2.20 -12.27 6.51
N PHE A 65 1.46 -11.22 6.89
CA PHE A 65 0.42 -10.65 6.05
C PHE A 65 1.00 -10.03 4.76
N ILE A 66 2.06 -9.22 4.85
CA ILE A 66 2.72 -8.62 3.69
C ILE A 66 3.31 -9.70 2.79
N ASP A 67 3.94 -10.73 3.35
CA ASP A 67 4.49 -11.86 2.58
C ASP A 67 3.40 -12.59 1.79
N ALA A 68 2.21 -12.76 2.37
CA ALA A 68 1.07 -13.35 1.67
C ALA A 68 0.57 -12.44 0.53
N LEU A 69 0.51 -11.13 0.77
CA LEU A 69 0.11 -10.14 -0.25
C LEU A 69 1.09 -10.15 -1.43
N CYS A 70 2.40 -10.05 -1.16
CA CYS A 70 3.45 -10.06 -2.17
C CYS A 70 3.45 -11.34 -3.01
N LYS A 71 3.17 -12.50 -2.39
CA LYS A 71 3.01 -13.78 -3.11
C LYS A 71 1.80 -13.77 -4.04
N HIS A 72 0.69 -13.17 -3.63
CA HIS A 72 -0.50 -13.07 -4.47
C HIS A 72 -0.35 -12.07 -5.61
N THR A 73 0.46 -11.03 -5.43
CA THR A 73 0.71 -10.02 -6.49
C THR A 73 1.91 -10.35 -7.37
N ASP A 74 2.65 -11.43 -7.08
CA ASP A 74 3.94 -11.77 -7.69
C ASP A 74 4.93 -10.57 -7.69
N TYR A 75 4.84 -9.74 -6.66
CA TYR A 75 5.63 -8.53 -6.52
C TYR A 75 6.16 -8.40 -5.10
N TYR A 76 7.48 -8.41 -4.98
CA TYR A 76 8.19 -8.09 -3.75
C TYR A 76 8.90 -6.75 -3.93
N PRO A 77 8.55 -5.71 -3.15
CA PRO A 77 9.32 -4.49 -3.16
C PRO A 77 10.73 -4.80 -2.65
N THR A 78 11.72 -4.75 -3.54
CA THR A 78 13.13 -4.87 -3.15
C THR A 78 13.50 -3.68 -2.28
N GLN A 79 14.21 -3.92 -1.18
CA GLN A 79 14.78 -2.83 -0.36
C GLN A 79 15.52 -1.84 -1.26
N PRO A 80 15.29 -0.53 -1.11
CA PRO A 80 16.05 0.49 -1.83
C PRO A 80 17.54 0.28 -1.58
N VAL A 81 18.34 0.41 -2.65
CA VAL A 81 19.78 0.11 -2.67
C VAL A 81 20.56 0.92 -1.63
N GLU A 82 20.04 2.06 -1.20
CA GLU A 82 20.67 2.97 -0.24
C GLU A 82 20.91 2.34 1.15
N GLU A 83 20.04 1.46 1.65
CA GLU A 83 20.26 0.80 2.95
C GLU A 83 21.43 -0.21 2.91
N LYS A 84 21.71 -0.79 1.75
CA LYS A 84 22.80 -1.78 1.59
C LYS A 84 24.19 -1.15 1.64
N GLU A 85 24.32 0.13 1.31
CA GLU A 85 25.59 0.83 1.39
C GLU A 85 25.93 1.27 2.83
N GLU A 86 24.94 1.65 3.63
CA GLU A 86 25.16 2.02 5.03
C GLU A 86 25.55 0.82 5.92
N GLU A 87 24.96 -0.36 5.71
CA GLU A 87 25.36 -1.58 6.42
C GLU A 87 26.79 -2.03 6.07
N LYS A 88 27.24 -1.82 4.82
CA LYS A 88 28.62 -2.12 4.40
C LYS A 88 29.63 -1.13 4.99
N LYS A 89 29.25 0.13 5.19
CA LYS A 89 30.10 1.15 5.83
C LYS A 89 30.24 0.94 7.34
N LYS A 90 29.22 0.40 8.03
CA LYS A 90 29.30 0.09 9.47
C LYS A 90 30.07 -1.20 9.81
N LYS A 91 30.33 -2.06 8.81
CA LYS A 91 31.09 -3.33 8.95
C LYS A 91 32.55 -3.24 8.48
N LYS A 92 33.00 -2.06 8.03
CA LYS A 92 34.41 -1.75 7.72
C LYS A 92 34.95 -0.81 8.77
#